data_AF-A0A259DDT1-F1
#
_entry.id   AF-A0A259DDT1-F1
#
_cell.length_a   1.000
_cell.length_b   1.000
_cell.length_c   1.000
_cell.angle_alpha   90.00
_cell.angle_beta   90.00
_cell.angle_gamma   90.00
#
_symmetry.space_group_name_H-M   'P 1'
#
loop_
_entity.id
_entity.type
_entity.pdbx_description
1 polymer ?
#
loop_
_entity_poly.entity_id
_entity_poly.type
_entity_poly.pdbx_seq_one_letter_code
_entity_poly.pdbx_strand_id
1 'polypeptide(L)'
;MELILWRHADAEDSSPDLDRELTDKGRKQAARVADWLTPRLSPDIRILVSPAVRAVQTAQALGRHYDVLPELAPGTHAEVLLAAAGWPNATSPVMIVGHQPTLGRV
;
A
#
# COMPACT_ATOMS: atom_id res chain seq x y z
N MET A 1 -4.79 15.33 -10.22
CA MET A 1 -3.80 14.54 -9.44
C MET A 1 -4.47 13.26 -9.03
N GLU A 2 -3.73 12.15 -9.06
CA GLU A 2 -4.27 10.82 -8.79
C GLU A 2 -3.65 10.27 -7.50
N LEU A 3 -4.50 9.88 -6.56
CA LEU A 3 -4.14 9.17 -5.35
C LEU A 3 -4.86 7.83 -5.33
N ILE A 4 -4.10 6.73 -5.37
CA ILE A 4 -4.62 5.37 -5.31
C ILE A 4 -4.40 4.82 -3.91
N LEU A 5 -5.47 4.39 -3.26
CA LEU A 5 -5.42 3.75 -1.94
C LEU A 5 -5.64 2.24 -2.09
N TRP A 6 -4.65 1.45 -1.70
CA TRP A 6 -4.71 -0.01 -1.79
C TRP A 6 -4.49 -0.64 -0.42
N ARG A 7 -5.53 -1.26 0.14
CA ARG A 7 -5.39 -2.06 1.36
C ARG A 7 -4.55 -3.31 1.07
N HIS A 8 -3.70 -3.70 2.01
CA HIS A 8 -3.01 -5.00 1.95
C HIS A 8 -4.01 -6.16 1.72
N ALA A 9 -3.52 -7.23 1.08
CA ALA A 9 -4.30 -8.44 0.83
C ALA A 9 -4.47 -9.30 2.10
N ASP A 10 -5.19 -10.41 1.98
CA ASP A 10 -5.45 -11.37 3.06
C ASP A 10 -4.15 -11.84 3.75
N ALA A 11 -4.10 -11.76 5.07
CA ALA A 11 -2.89 -11.98 5.86
C ALA A 11 -3.14 -12.98 6.99
N GLU A 12 -2.11 -13.75 7.33
CA GLU A 12 -2.12 -14.72 8.43
C GLU A 12 -2.50 -14.06 9.75
N ASP A 13 -3.10 -14.81 10.65
CA ASP A 13 -3.40 -14.35 12.01
C ASP A 13 -2.27 -14.79 12.95
N SER A 14 -1.18 -14.02 12.95
CA SER A 14 0.02 -14.30 13.73
C SER A 14 0.46 -13.09 14.56
N SER A 15 1.38 -13.34 15.50
CA SER A 15 1.99 -12.29 16.30
C SER A 15 3.53 -12.37 16.20
N PRO A 16 4.22 -11.22 16.18
CA PRO A 16 3.70 -9.86 16.33
C PRO A 16 2.97 -9.33 15.06
N ASP A 17 2.05 -8.37 15.20
CA ASP A 17 1.17 -7.93 14.10
C ASP A 17 1.94 -7.45 12.86
N LEU A 18 3.05 -6.73 13.04
CA LEU A 18 3.83 -6.20 11.92
C LEU A 18 4.46 -7.30 11.05
N ASP A 19 4.74 -8.47 11.63
CA ASP A 19 5.40 -9.59 10.97
C ASP A 19 4.40 -10.55 10.28
N ARG A 20 3.10 -10.26 10.38
CA ARG A 20 2.06 -11.04 9.71
C ARG A 20 2.27 -11.01 8.20
N GLU A 21 2.48 -12.19 7.64
CA GLU A 21 2.61 -12.40 6.21
C GLU A 21 1.26 -12.51 5.51
N LEU A 22 1.26 -12.35 4.19
CA LEU A 22 0.14 -12.73 3.35
C LEU A 22 -0.08 -14.24 3.38
N THR A 23 -1.35 -14.65 3.44
CA THR A 23 -1.74 -16.03 3.18
C THR A 23 -1.47 -16.37 1.71
N ASP A 24 -1.46 -17.66 1.36
CA ASP A 24 -1.39 -18.09 -0.07
C ASP A 24 -2.51 -17.47 -0.91
N LYS A 25 -3.69 -17.31 -0.32
CA LYS A 25 -4.83 -16.62 -0.93
C LYS A 25 -4.52 -15.14 -1.11
N GLY A 26 -3.96 -14.48 -0.09
CA GLY A 26 -3.54 -13.09 -0.14
C GLY A 26 -2.53 -12.80 -1.23
N ARG A 27 -1.51 -13.66 -1.40
CA ARG A 27 -0.52 -13.53 -2.48
C ARG A 27 -1.18 -13.60 -3.87
N LYS A 28 -2.12 -14.53 -4.08
CA LYS A 28 -2.90 -14.62 -5.34
C LYS A 28 -3.79 -13.40 -5.56
N GLN A 29 -4.41 -12.86 -4.51
CA GLN A 29 -5.20 -11.64 -4.58
C GLN A 29 -4.34 -10.42 -4.95
N ALA A 30 -3.19 -10.26 -4.30
CA ALA A 30 -2.24 -9.19 -4.58
C ALA A 30 -1.75 -9.25 -6.03
N ALA A 31 -1.35 -10.42 -6.51
CA ALA A 31 -0.95 -10.65 -7.91
C ALA A 31 -2.05 -10.26 -8.89
N ARG A 32 -3.29 -10.73 -8.68
CA ARG A 32 -4.42 -10.40 -9.57
C ARG A 32 -4.70 -8.90 -9.65
N VAL A 33 -4.64 -8.20 -8.52
CA VAL A 33 -4.84 -6.75 -8.49
C VAL A 33 -3.66 -6.03 -9.13
N ALA A 34 -2.43 -6.48 -8.88
CA ALA A 34 -1.24 -5.93 -9.53
C ALA A 34 -1.27 -6.09 -11.05
N ASP A 35 -1.66 -7.25 -11.58
CA ASP A 35 -1.84 -7.49 -13.02
C ASP A 35 -2.88 -6.55 -13.62
N TRP A 36 -3.97 -6.30 -12.89
CA TRP A 36 -5.00 -5.37 -13.32
C TRP A 36 -4.53 -3.91 -13.27
N LEU A 37 -3.76 -3.52 -12.25
CA LEU A 37 -3.23 -2.16 -12.10
C LEU A 37 -2.12 -1.86 -13.11
N THR A 38 -1.20 -2.79 -13.33
CA THR A 38 0.05 -2.59 -14.09
C THR A 38 -0.12 -1.84 -15.43
N PRO A 39 -1.06 -2.21 -16.32
CA PRO A 39 -1.24 -1.49 -17.60
C PRO A 39 -1.90 -0.11 -17.45
N ARG A 40 -2.41 0.25 -16.27
CA ARG A 40 -3.09 1.52 -15.94
C ARG A 40 -2.22 2.48 -15.15
N LEU A 41 -1.17 1.98 -14.49
CA LEU A 41 -0.30 2.81 -13.67
C LEU A 41 0.68 3.61 -14.52
N SER A 42 0.71 4.91 -14.28
CA SER A 42 1.72 5.80 -14.87
C SER A 42 3.14 5.28 -14.61
N PRO A 43 4.09 5.42 -15.56
CA PRO A 43 5.48 5.02 -15.33
C PRO A 43 6.16 5.78 -14.19
N ASP A 44 5.76 7.02 -13.92
CA ASP A 44 6.30 7.91 -12.88
C ASP A 44 5.56 7.81 -11.53
N ILE A 45 4.64 6.86 -11.38
CA ILE A 45 3.89 6.69 -10.14
C ILE A 45 4.83 6.46 -8.96
N ARG A 46 4.60 7.18 -7.87
CA ARG A 46 5.26 6.91 -6.59
C ARG A 46 4.45 5.89 -5.80
N ILE A 47 5.09 4.84 -5.33
CA ILE A 47 4.46 3.79 -4.52
C ILE A 47 5.01 3.89 -3.11
N LEU A 48 4.14 4.20 -2.15
CA LEU A 48 4.47 4.35 -0.74
C LEU A 48 3.80 3.21 0.03
N VAL A 49 4.55 2.55 0.90
CA VAL A 49 4.13 1.28 1.51
C VAL A 49 4.32 1.31 3.01
N SER A 50 3.35 0.79 3.74
CA SER A 50 3.46 0.54 5.17
C SER A 50 4.61 -0.43 5.50
N PRO A 51 5.31 -0.29 6.64
CA PRO A 51 6.36 -1.22 7.05
C PRO A 51 5.86 -2.62 7.43
N ALA A 52 4.55 -2.83 7.59
CA ALA A 52 3.99 -4.15 7.90
C ALA A 52 4.24 -5.14 6.74
N VAL A 53 4.69 -6.36 7.06
CA VAL A 53 5.11 -7.38 6.08
C VAL A 53 3.99 -7.67 5.06
N ARG A 54 2.73 -7.82 5.49
CA ARG A 54 1.57 -7.98 4.60
C ARG A 54 1.40 -6.86 3.57
N ALA A 55 1.71 -5.61 3.92
CA ALA A 55 1.60 -4.47 2.99
C ALA A 55 2.77 -4.48 1.99
N VAL A 56 3.98 -4.74 2.47
CA VAL A 56 5.18 -4.91 1.63
C VAL A 56 4.98 -6.04 0.62
N GLN A 57 4.55 -7.21 1.05
CA GLN A 57 4.28 -8.36 0.18
C GLN A 57 3.15 -8.07 -0.82
N THR A 58 2.16 -7.24 -0.46
CA THR A 58 1.12 -6.80 -1.40
C THR A 58 1.72 -5.93 -2.49
N ALA A 59 2.55 -4.94 -2.13
CA ALA A 59 3.21 -4.04 -3.07
C ALA A 59 4.23 -4.75 -3.98
N GLN A 60 4.93 -5.76 -3.46
CA GLN A 60 5.88 -6.58 -4.22
C GLN A 60 5.25 -7.23 -5.46
N ALA A 61 3.96 -7.54 -5.43
CA ALA A 61 3.23 -8.08 -6.57
C ALA A 61 3.25 -7.15 -7.80
N LEU A 62 3.47 -5.84 -7.63
CA LEU A 62 3.58 -4.89 -8.74
C LEU A 62 4.89 -5.01 -9.52
N GLY A 63 5.94 -5.59 -8.93
CA GLY A 63 7.26 -5.64 -9.55
C GLY A 63 7.87 -4.25 -9.81
N ARG A 64 7.46 -3.23 -9.05
CA ARG A 64 7.94 -1.84 -9.17
C ARG A 64 8.70 -1.42 -7.91
N HIS A 65 9.52 -0.38 -8.05
CA HIS A 65 10.15 0.27 -6.89
C HIS A 65 9.09 0.89 -5.98
N TYR A 66 9.31 0.82 -4.68
CA TYR A 66 8.46 1.44 -3.66
C TYR A 66 9.28 1.93 -2.47
N ASP A 67 8.76 2.94 -1.79
CA ASP A 67 9.32 3.49 -0.57
C ASP A 67 8.53 2.96 0.64
N VAL A 68 9.23 2.44 1.66
CA VAL A 68 8.61 2.00 2.91
C VAL A 68 8.64 3.13 3.92
N LEU A 69 7.48 3.57 4.39
CA LEU A 69 7.33 4.75 5.25
C LEU A 69 6.67 4.40 6.59
N PRO A 70 7.31 4.67 7.75
CA PRO A 70 6.71 4.48 9.07
C PRO A 70 5.36 5.19 9.28
N GLU A 71 5.15 6.31 8.59
CA GLU A 71 3.92 7.12 8.55
C GLU A 71 2.69 6.32 8.07
N LEU A 72 2.93 5.22 7.35
CA LEU A 72 1.90 4.33 6.82
C LEU A 72 1.68 3.09 7.71
N ALA A 73 2.31 3.01 8.88
CA ALA A 73 2.11 1.90 9.83
C ALA A 73 0.63 1.73 10.25
N PRO A 74 0.19 0.53 10.64
CA PRO A 74 -1.14 0.34 11.21
C PRO A 74 -1.40 1.30 12.37
N GLY A 75 -2.59 1.91 12.38
CA GLY A 75 -3.03 2.80 13.47
C GLY A 75 -2.61 4.27 13.33
N THR A 76 -1.89 4.65 12.27
CA THR A 76 -1.62 6.07 11.97
C THR A 76 -2.88 6.81 11.46
N HIS A 77 -2.78 8.13 11.33
CA HIS A 77 -3.88 9.01 10.98
C HIS A 77 -3.93 9.33 9.48
N ALA A 78 -5.13 9.65 8.98
CA ALA A 78 -5.34 9.98 7.58
C ALA A 78 -4.57 11.24 7.15
N GLU A 79 -4.42 12.25 8.03
CA GLU A 79 -3.67 13.46 7.68
C GLU A 79 -2.18 13.16 7.47
N VAL A 80 -1.61 12.26 8.26
CA VAL A 80 -0.21 11.82 8.13
C VAL A 80 0.00 11.09 6.80
N LEU A 81 -0.95 10.24 6.42
CA LEU A 81 -0.94 9.52 5.15
C LEU A 81 -1.03 10.47 3.95
N LEU A 82 -1.93 11.46 4.00
CA LEU A 82 -2.08 12.50 2.99
C LEU A 82 -0.83 13.38 2.87
N ALA A 83 -0.21 13.74 4.00
CA ALA A 83 1.03 14.49 4.03
C ALA A 83 2.19 13.70 3.40
N ALA A 84 2.31 12.40 3.71
CA ALA A 84 3.31 11.51 3.10
C ALA A 84 3.12 11.37 1.59
N ALA A 85 1.87 11.34 1.11
CA ALA A 85 1.55 11.41 -0.32
C ALA A 85 1.88 12.76 -0.97
N GLY A 86 2.11 13.82 -0.19
CA GLY A 86 2.19 15.19 -0.70
C GLY A 86 0.86 15.70 -1.23
N TRP A 87 -0.28 15.13 -0.81
CA TRP A 87 -1.60 15.51 -1.29
C TRP A 87 -2.03 16.90 -0.74
N PRO A 88 -2.71 17.76 -1.53
CA PRO A 88 -3.09 17.60 -2.93
C PRO A 88 -2.09 18.25 -3.90
N ASN A 89 -0.81 18.33 -3.54
CA ASN A 89 0.22 19.09 -4.27
C ASN A 89 1.32 18.21 -4.92
N ALA A 90 1.19 16.89 -4.86
CA ALA A 90 2.14 15.95 -5.45
C ALA A 90 2.29 16.16 -6.96
N THR A 91 3.52 16.14 -7.44
CA THR A 91 3.84 16.40 -8.85
C THR A 91 3.64 15.17 -9.76
N SER A 92 3.49 13.98 -9.17
CA SER A 92 3.27 12.70 -9.85
C SER A 92 2.11 11.94 -9.19
N PRO A 93 1.46 10.98 -9.87
CA PRO A 93 0.51 10.07 -9.23
C PRO A 93 1.14 9.34 -8.05
N VAL A 94 0.34 9.09 -7.01
CA VAL A 94 0.80 8.38 -5.80
C VAL A 94 -0.11 7.20 -5.51
N MET A 95 0.49 6.06 -5.21
CA MET A 95 -0.20 4.90 -4.65
C MET A 95 0.26 4.69 -3.21
N ILE A 96 -0.70 4.44 -2.33
CA ILE A 96 -0.44 4.06 -0.95
C ILE A 96 -0.92 2.64 -0.71
N VAL A 97 -0.02 1.77 -0.26
CA VAL A 97 -0.33 0.41 0.17
C VAL A 97 -0.32 0.34 1.70
N GLY A 98 -1.50 0.18 2.30
CA GLY A 98 -1.69 0.38 3.74
C GLY A 98 -2.85 -0.40 4.36
N HIS A 99 -3.44 0.17 5.42
CA HIS A 99 -4.34 -0.55 6.33
C HIS A 99 -5.67 0.19 6.53
N GLN A 100 -6.70 -0.59 6.83
CA GLN A 100 -7.91 -0.04 7.45
C GLN A 100 -7.71 0.10 8.97
N PRO A 101 -8.40 1.04 9.64
CA PRO A 101 -9.41 1.96 9.10
C PRO A 101 -8.81 3.22 8.43
N THR A 102 -7.50 3.44 8.53
CA THR A 102 -6.85 4.69 8.12
C THR A 102 -7.15 5.04 6.67
N LEU A 103 -7.01 4.09 5.73
CA LEU A 103 -7.32 4.32 4.31
C LEU A 103 -8.78 4.73 4.05
N GLY A 104 -9.74 4.25 4.84
CA GLY A 104 -11.15 4.61 4.71
C GLY A 104 -11.52 5.98 5.29
N ARG A 105 -10.56 6.68 5.93
CA ARG A 105 -10.74 8.01 6.52
C ARG A 105 -10.04 9.12 5.72
N VAL A 106 -9.43 8.75 4.60
CA VAL A 106 -8.81 9.65 3.62
C VAL A 106 -9.90 10.24 2.69
#